data_AF-A0A955R4B3-F1
#
_entry.id   AF-A0A955R4B3-F1
#
_cell.length_a   1.000
_cell.length_b   1.000
_cell.length_c   1.000
_cell.angle_alpha   90.00
_cell.angle_beta   90.00
_cell.angle_gamma   90.00
#
_symmetry.space_group_name_H-M   'P 1'
#
loop_
_entity.id
_entity.type
_entity.pdbx_description
1 polymer ?
#
loop_
_entity_poly.entity_id
_entity_poly.type
_entity_poly.pdbx_seq_one_letter_code
_entity_poly.pdbx_strand_id
1 'polypeptide(L)' 'MINKIRLLLLLTVIAVGGYAGYSFFSGYEGAGTPLKIKIKDKGVDVEIENFKVEHQVLGRKDWELKADFA' A
#
# COMPACT_ATOMS: atom_id res chain seq x y z
N MET A 1 -4.89 39.48 20.84
CA MET A 1 -5.72 38.25 20.84
C MET A 1 -5.75 37.56 19.48
N ILE A 2 -5.88 38.30 18.38
CA ILE A 2 -5.97 37.76 17.01
C ILE A 2 -4.78 36.86 16.60
N ASN A 3 -3.54 37.19 17.00
CA ASN A 3 -2.36 36.36 16.71
C ASN A 3 -2.39 35.00 17.41
N LYS A 4 -2.94 34.92 18.63
CA LYS A 4 -3.07 33.64 19.35
C LYS A 4 -4.10 32.74 18.67
N ILE A 5 -5.21 33.32 18.20
CA ILE A 5 -6.26 32.60 17.46
C ILE A 5 -5.72 32.11 16.10
N ARG A 6 -4.98 32.96 15.38
CA ARG A 6 -4.32 32.57 14.11
C ARG A 6 -3.31 31.43 14.30
N LEU A 7 -2.51 31.48 15.37
CA LEU A 7 -1.54 30.43 15.69
C LEU A 7 -2.26 29.10 16.01
N LEU A 8 -3.33 29.16 16.78
CA LEU A 8 -4.16 27.99 17.09
C LEU A 8 -4.73 27.37 15.81
N LEU A 9 -5.29 28.18 14.92
CA LEU A 9 -5.86 27.74 13.64
C LEU A 9 -4.80 27.05 12.77
N LEU A 10 -3.60 27.63 12.70
CA LEU A 10 -2.49 27.05 11.92
C LEU A 10 -2.10 25.66 12.45
N LEU A 11 -2.01 25.50 13.77
CA LEU A 11 -1.72 24.20 14.40
C LEU A 11 -2.81 23.18 14.09
N THR A 12 -4.08 23.59 14.09
CA THR A 12 -5.19 22.70 13.71
C THR A 12 -5.08 22.22 12.26
N VAL A 13 -4.75 23.12 11.33
CA VAL A 13 -4.57 22.75 9.92
C VAL A 13 -3.43 21.75 9.75
N ILE A 14 -2.29 21.98 10.43
CA ILE A 14 -1.14 21.05 10.39
C ILE A 14 -1.51 19.69 10.99
N ALA A 15 -2.22 19.67 12.11
CA ALA A 15 -2.64 18.42 12.75
C ALA A 15 -3.60 17.61 11.88
N VAL A 16 -4.60 18.28 11.28
CA VAL A 16 -5.56 17.63 10.37
C VAL A 16 -4.85 17.13 9.10
N GLY A 17 -3.97 17.94 8.51
CA GLY A 17 -3.19 17.54 7.34
C GLY A 17 -2.25 16.37 7.62
N GLY A 18 -1.57 16.38 8.78
CA GLY A 18 -0.70 15.29 9.22
C GLY A 18 -1.46 13.99 9.47
N TYR A 19 -2.62 14.07 10.14
CA TYR A 19 -3.47 12.90 10.39
C TYR A 19 -4.06 12.32 9.11
N ALA A 20 -4.57 13.18 8.21
CA ALA A 20 -5.09 12.74 6.91
C ALA A 20 -4.00 12.10 6.06
N GLY A 21 -2.80 12.68 6.04
CA GLY A 21 -1.63 12.08 5.38
C GLY A 21 -1.31 10.70 5.96
N TYR A 22 -1.16 10.61 7.29
CA TYR A 22 -0.90 9.34 7.97
C TYR A 22 -1.97 8.28 7.66
N SER A 23 -3.26 8.62 7.76
CA SER A 23 -4.36 7.71 7.47
C SER A 23 -4.40 7.25 6.01
N PHE A 24 -4.00 8.12 5.06
CA PHE A 24 -3.93 7.75 3.66
C PHE A 24 -2.78 6.79 3.39
N PHE A 25 -1.60 7.02 3.97
CA PHE A 25 -0.43 6.16 3.78
C PHE A 25 -0.51 4.84 4.55
N SER A 26 -1.09 4.82 5.76
CA SER A 26 -1.24 3.59 6.54
C SER A 26 -2.27 2.61 5.95
N GLY A 27 -3.21 3.09 5.14
CA GLY A 27 -4.16 2.25 4.40
C GLY A 27 -3.51 1.39 3.30
N TYR A 28 -2.30 1.72 2.84
CA TYR A 28 -1.60 0.93 1.82
C TYR A 28 -0.94 -0.34 2.39
N GLU A 29 -0.65 -0.41 3.69
CA GLU A 29 -0.17 -1.66 4.31
C GLU A 29 -1.26 -2.75 4.38
N GLY A 30 -2.54 -2.38 4.23
CA GLY A 30 -3.69 -3.27 4.43
C GLY A 30 -4.52 -3.55 3.17
N ALA A 31 -4.11 -3.10 1.98
CA ALA A 31 -4.75 -3.53 0.75
C ALA A 31 -4.41 -5.01 0.54
N GLY A 32 -5.36 -5.90 0.88
CA GLY A 32 -5.27 -7.36 0.87
C GLY A 32 -5.02 -8.03 -0.49
N THR A 33 -4.26 -7.39 -1.36
CA THR A 33 -3.44 -8.09 -2.35
C THR A 33 -2.32 -8.83 -1.63
N PRO A 34 -1.95 -10.05 -2.07
CA PRO A 34 -0.86 -10.80 -1.46
C PRO A 34 0.51 -10.25 -1.91
N LEU A 35 0.62 -8.92 -1.97
CA LEU A 35 1.76 -8.17 -2.49
C LEU A 35 2.38 -7.42 -1.31
N LYS A 36 3.49 -7.96 -0.81
CA LYS A 36 4.30 -7.37 0.23
C LYS A 36 5.37 -6.51 -0.42
N ILE A 37 5.15 -5.20 -0.42
CA ILE A 37 6.06 -4.23 -1.05
C ILE A 37 7.03 -3.71 0.02
N LYS A 38 8.32 -4.00 -0.14
CA LYS A 38 9.41 -3.50 0.72
C LYS A 38 10.21 -2.45 -0.03
N ILE A 39 10.05 -1.19 0.35
CA ILE A 39 10.85 -0.09 -0.21
C ILE A 39 12.24 -0.13 0.48
N LYS A 40 13.31 -0.32 -0.30
CA LYS A 40 14.71 -0.28 0.15
C LYS A 40 15.40 0.95 -0.43
N ASP A 41 16.49 1.40 0.19
CA ASP A 41 17.25 2.60 -0.22
C ASP A 41 17.76 2.57 -1.68
N LYS A 42 17.79 1.39 -2.32
CA LYS A 42 18.25 1.19 -3.71
C LYS A 42 17.14 0.75 -4.67
N GLY A 43 15.88 0.67 -4.24
CA GLY A 43 14.77 0.27 -5.10
C GLY A 43 13.59 -0.36 -4.35
N VAL A 44 12.58 -0.79 -5.10
CA VAL A 44 11.37 -1.41 -4.57
C VAL A 44 11.46 -2.92 -4.74
N ASP A 45 11.43 -3.66 -3.64
CA ASP A 45 11.38 -5.12 -3.59
C ASP A 45 9.92 -5.55 -3.44
N VAL A 46 9.41 -6.38 -4.36
CA VAL A 46 7.99 -6.79 -4.38
C VAL A 46 7.93 -8.30 -4.19
N GLU A 47 7.41 -8.72 -3.04
CA GLU A 47 7.23 -10.11 -2.66
C GLU A 47 5.75 -10.48 -2.85
N ILE A 48 5.47 -11.48 -3.69
CA ILE A 48 4.10 -11.94 -3.99
C ILE A 48 3.85 -13.26 -3.24
N GLU A 49 3.04 -13.21 -2.20
CA GLU A 49 2.59 -14.40 -1.48
C GLU A 49 1.48 -15.11 -2.30
N ASN A 50 1.37 -16.44 -2.22
CA ASN A 50 0.25 -17.23 -2.79
C ASN A 50 -0.10 -16.92 -4.27
N PHE A 51 0.90 -16.68 -5.11
CA PHE A 51 0.64 -16.33 -6.51
C PHE A 51 0.14 -17.54 -7.31
N LYS A 52 -0.78 -17.28 -8.26
CA LYS A 52 -1.33 -18.27 -9.20
C LYS A 52 -1.26 -17.69 -10.61
N VAL A 53 -0.52 -18.35 -11.50
CA VAL A 53 -0.42 -18.02 -12.92
C VAL A 53 -1.07 -19.14 -13.71
N GLU A 54 -2.00 -18.81 -14.60
CA GLU A 54 -2.57 -19.76 -15.55
C GLU A 54 -2.17 -19.38 -16.98
N HIS A 55 -1.64 -20.34 -17.72
CA HIS A 55 -1.42 -20.22 -19.15
C HIS A 55 -2.61 -20.84 -19.90
N GLN A 56 -3.14 -20.09 -20.86
CA GLN A 56 -4.25 -20.53 -21.69
C GLN A 56 -3.91 -20.35 -23.16
N VAL A 57 -4.22 -21.36 -23.97
CA VAL A 57 -4.12 -21.33 -25.42
C VAL A 57 -5.52 -21.53 -25.99
N LEU A 58 -6.00 -20.57 -26.78
CA LEU A 58 -7.33 -20.61 -27.41
C LEU A 58 -8.47 -20.82 -26.39
N GLY A 59 -8.33 -20.25 -25.18
CA GLY A 59 -9.31 -20.38 -24.11
C GLY A 59 -9.31 -21.74 -23.38
N ARG A 60 -8.39 -22.65 -23.73
CA ARG A 60 -8.15 -23.88 -22.98
C ARG A 60 -6.93 -23.70 -22.07
N LYS A 61 -7.09 -24.07 -20.81
CA LYS A 61 -5.99 -24.11 -19.84
C LYS A 61 -4.93 -25.12 -20.29
N ASP A 62 -3.70 -24.64 -20.40
CA ASP A 62 -2.53 -25.41 -20.82
C ASP A 62 -1.70 -25.82 -19.60
N TRP A 63 -1.30 -24.85 -18.77
CA TRP A 63 -0.63 -25.12 -17.48
C TRP A 63 -0.96 -24.07 -16.42
N GLU A 64 -0.66 -24.40 -15.17
CA GLU A 64 -0.83 -23.51 -14.01
C GLU A 64 0.41 -23.58 -13.12
N LEU A 65 0.89 -22.43 -12.67
CA LEU A 65 1.96 -22.30 -11.70
C LEU A 65 1.40 -21.65 -10.43
N LYS A 66 1.50 -22.36 -9.31
CA LYS A 66 1.06 -21.89 -7.99
C LYS A 66 2.20 -21.98 -7.01
N ALA A 67 2.29 -20.99 -6.12
CA ALA A 67 3.04 -21.16 -4.88
C ALA A 67 2.20 -22.04 -3.93
N ASP A 68 2.68 -23.24 -3.63
CA ASP A 68 2.15 -24.10 -2.57
C ASP A 68 3.22 -24.15 -1.47
N PHE A 69 2.85 -23.85 -0.23
CA PHE A 69 3.77 -23.94 0.89
C PHE A 69 3.90 -25.42 1.28
N ALA A 70 5.12 -25.96 1.18
CA ALA A 70 5.48 -27.29 1.69
C ALA A 70 5.62 -27.29 3.22
#